data_AF-N8VMD1-F1
#
_entry.id   AF-N8VMD1-F1
#
_cell.length_a   1.000
_cell.length_b   1.000
_cell.length_c   1.000
_cell.angle_alpha   90.00
_cell.angle_beta   90.00
_cell.angle_gamma   90.00
#
_symmetry.space_group_name_H-M   'P 1'
#
loop_
_entity.id
_entity.type
_entity.pdbx_description
1 polymer ?
#
loop_
_entity_poly.entity_id
_entity_poly.type
_entity_poly.pdbx_seq_one_letter_code
_entity_poly.pdbx_strand_id
1 'polypeptide(L)'
;KGFWRVGALIGEANSTNTSNAFSTGQVNGYHAVGGLVGRNLNQSSILSSYSNAQVTATNSFAGGLSGTNENSSRIENSYATGAVQTQAQGYNSNAGGLSGINNSNSVIKNSYATGAVSGINVVGGLLGQNYSSTVENSYATGQVTRTSGSAITFGGLVGWYGGTIKNSYWNSATTGQTQAVGDNSGNLT
;
A
#
# COMPACT_ATOMS: atom_id res chain seq x y z
N LYS A 1 2.53 11.69 14.45
CA LYS A 1 1.60 12.60 13.73
C LYS A 1 2.42 13.50 12.82
N GLY A 2 2.00 13.77 11.59
CA GLY A 2 2.67 14.71 10.68
C GLY A 2 1.79 15.12 9.50
N PHE A 3 2.19 16.11 8.70
CA PHE A 3 1.33 16.61 7.63
C PHE A 3 1.60 15.90 6.30
N TRP A 4 2.74 16.15 5.65
CA TRP A 4 2.96 15.69 4.28
C TRP A 4 3.40 14.22 4.19
N ARG A 5 4.62 13.91 4.61
CA ARG A 5 5.23 12.59 4.41
C ARG A 5 5.59 12.04 5.79
N VAL A 6 4.90 10.98 6.20
CA VAL A 6 4.97 10.47 7.56
C VAL A 6 5.28 8.98 7.52
N GLY A 7 6.47 8.63 8.00
CA GLY A 7 6.83 7.26 8.35
C GLY A 7 7.17 7.20 9.83
N ALA A 8 7.06 6.03 10.47
CA ALA A 8 7.53 5.87 11.85
C ALA A 8 9.06 6.07 11.95
N LEU A 9 9.79 5.70 10.90
CA LEU A 9 11.24 5.85 10.83
C LEU A 9 11.63 7.04 9.96
N ILE A 10 11.07 7.10 8.74
CA ILE A 10 11.52 8.06 7.72
C ILE A 10 10.30 8.74 7.08
N GLY A 11 10.26 10.08 7.10
CA GLY A 11 9.25 10.82 6.33
C GLY A 11 9.44 10.62 4.83
N GLU A 12 10.66 10.88 4.35
CA GLU A 12 11.05 10.75 2.94
C GLU A 12 12.40 10.02 2.80
N ALA A 13 12.40 8.89 2.10
CA ALA A 13 13.57 8.09 1.79
C ALA A 13 13.98 8.33 0.33
N ASN A 14 15.13 8.97 0.10
CA ASN A 14 15.66 9.28 -1.23
C ASN A 14 17.02 8.61 -1.41
N SER A 15 17.11 7.70 -2.38
CA SER A 15 18.27 6.79 -2.57
C SER A 15 18.74 6.14 -1.27
N THR A 16 17.78 5.72 -0.44
CA THR A 16 18.00 5.21 0.93
C THR A 16 17.66 3.73 1.01
N ASN A 17 18.46 2.96 1.75
CA ASN A 17 18.16 1.57 2.07
C ASN A 17 17.60 1.45 3.50
N THR A 18 16.30 1.21 3.61
CA THR A 18 15.60 0.88 4.86
C THR A 18 15.52 -0.65 4.97
N SER A 19 16.51 -1.27 5.59
CA SER A 19 16.59 -2.74 5.71
C SER A 19 16.53 -3.24 7.14
N ASN A 20 15.98 -4.44 7.35
CA ASN A 20 15.84 -5.09 8.66
C ASN A 20 15.16 -4.18 9.69
N ALA A 21 14.24 -3.35 9.22
CA ALA A 21 13.57 -2.33 10.01
C ALA A 21 12.18 -2.82 10.42
N PHE A 22 11.71 -2.34 11.56
CA PHE A 22 10.34 -2.56 11.95
C PHE A 22 9.72 -1.39 12.70
N SER A 23 8.40 -1.33 12.70
CA SER A 23 7.64 -0.38 13.50
C SER A 23 6.37 -1.00 14.09
N THR A 24 5.96 -0.44 15.23
CA THR A 24 4.72 -0.76 15.93
C THR A 24 4.07 0.54 16.41
N GLY A 25 2.87 0.47 16.99
CA GLY A 25 2.15 1.63 17.50
C GLY A 25 1.27 2.31 16.44
N GLN A 26 1.23 3.64 16.42
CA GLN A 26 0.34 4.41 15.55
C GLN A 26 1.10 5.41 14.68
N VAL A 27 0.86 5.37 13.37
CA VAL A 27 1.38 6.34 12.41
C VAL A 27 0.22 7.10 11.77
N ASN A 28 0.09 8.36 12.16
CA ASN A 28 -0.99 9.23 11.71
C ASN A 28 -0.41 10.37 10.87
N GLY A 29 -0.96 10.60 9.68
CA GLY A 29 -0.55 11.72 8.84
C GLY A 29 -1.64 12.23 7.90
N TYR A 30 -1.38 13.33 7.19
CA TYR A 30 -2.35 13.93 6.28
C TYR A 30 -2.25 13.34 4.87
N HIS A 31 -1.08 13.38 4.23
CA HIS A 31 -0.94 13.02 2.81
C HIS A 31 -0.38 11.61 2.57
N ALA A 32 0.95 11.42 2.60
CA ALA A 32 1.59 10.11 2.37
C ALA A 32 2.05 9.50 3.71
N VAL A 33 1.38 8.43 4.12
CA VAL A 33 1.59 7.80 5.43
C VAL A 33 1.96 6.34 5.27
N GLY A 34 3.15 5.98 5.73
CA GLY A 34 3.65 4.61 5.75
C GLY A 34 3.96 4.17 7.17
N GLY A 35 3.81 2.88 7.49
CA GLY A 35 4.24 2.38 8.80
C GLY A 35 5.75 2.51 9.03
N LEU A 36 6.59 2.46 7.98
CA LEU A 36 8.03 2.69 8.06
C LEU A 36 8.43 4.01 7.40
N VAL A 37 8.03 4.19 6.14
CA VAL A 37 8.48 5.29 5.28
C VAL A 37 7.28 6.03 4.70
N GLY A 38 7.20 7.36 4.85
CA GLY A 38 6.11 8.12 4.22
C GLY A 38 6.17 8.05 2.69
N ARG A 39 7.30 8.47 2.12
CA ARG A 39 7.59 8.44 0.67
C ARG A 39 8.93 7.77 0.39
N ASN A 40 8.92 6.72 -0.42
CA ASN A 40 10.08 5.96 -0.86
C ASN A 40 10.39 6.30 -2.32
N LEU A 41 11.54 6.93 -2.61
CA LEU A 41 11.83 7.47 -3.94
C LEU A 41 13.26 7.19 -4.42
N ASN A 42 13.45 7.30 -5.74
CA ASN A 42 14.76 7.31 -6.41
C ASN A 42 15.62 6.10 -6.00
N GLN A 43 15.20 4.91 -6.42
CA GLN A 43 15.90 3.65 -6.14
C GLN A 43 16.03 3.30 -4.65
N SER A 44 15.30 3.99 -3.76
CA SER A 44 15.22 3.61 -2.35
C SER A 44 14.56 2.24 -2.18
N SER A 45 15.00 1.51 -1.16
CA SER A 45 14.52 0.17 -0.84
C SER A 45 13.96 0.10 0.57
N ILE A 46 12.81 -0.56 0.73
CA ILE A 46 12.35 -1.16 1.98
C ILE A 46 12.57 -2.68 1.83
N LEU A 47 13.54 -3.23 2.57
CA LEU A 47 14.02 -4.60 2.37
C LEU A 47 13.98 -5.41 3.66
N SER A 48 13.44 -6.63 3.62
CA SER A 48 13.42 -7.53 4.79
C SER A 48 12.89 -6.85 6.05
N SER A 49 11.82 -6.07 5.89
CA SER A 49 11.31 -5.16 6.92
C SER A 49 9.82 -5.38 7.15
N TYR A 50 9.30 -4.96 8.30
CA TYR A 50 7.89 -5.14 8.59
C TYR A 50 7.25 -4.04 9.41
N SER A 51 5.93 -4.00 9.45
CA SER A 51 5.19 -3.08 10.31
C SER A 51 3.96 -3.75 10.89
N ASN A 52 3.81 -3.63 12.21
CA ASN A 52 2.56 -3.92 12.91
C ASN A 52 1.83 -2.62 13.28
N ALA A 53 2.30 -1.46 12.83
CA ALA A 53 1.73 -0.18 13.21
C ALA A 53 0.36 0.03 12.55
N GLN A 54 -0.58 0.59 13.31
CA GLN A 54 -1.82 1.12 12.78
C GLN A 54 -1.51 2.40 11.99
N VAL A 55 -1.89 2.44 10.72
CA VAL A 55 -1.60 3.56 9.81
C VAL A 55 -2.90 4.28 9.48
N THR A 56 -2.92 5.60 9.65
CA THR A 56 -4.06 6.45 9.25
C THR A 56 -3.59 7.64 8.45
N ALA A 57 -4.07 7.75 7.20
CA ALA A 57 -3.96 8.95 6.39
C ALA A 57 -5.30 9.68 6.33
N THR A 58 -5.31 10.97 6.70
CA THR A 58 -6.58 11.73 6.72
C THR A 58 -6.95 12.27 5.34
N ASN A 59 -6.04 12.29 4.36
CA ASN A 59 -6.29 12.85 3.03
C ASN A 59 -5.98 11.92 1.84
N SER A 60 -4.79 11.33 1.77
CA SER A 60 -4.34 10.76 0.48
C SER A 60 -3.96 9.28 0.57
N PHE A 61 -2.72 8.96 0.87
CA PHE A 61 -2.15 7.64 0.62
C PHE A 61 -1.72 6.99 1.92
N ALA A 62 -2.28 5.82 2.21
CA ALA A 62 -1.92 5.03 3.38
C ALA A 62 -1.40 3.66 2.97
N GLY A 63 -0.28 3.26 3.57
CA GLY A 63 0.22 1.90 3.46
C GLY A 63 0.90 1.40 4.72
N GLY A 64 0.83 0.09 4.95
CA GLY A 64 1.41 -0.52 6.15
C GLY A 64 2.93 -0.37 6.23
N LEU A 65 3.65 -0.31 5.10
CA LEU A 65 5.09 -0.01 5.05
C LEU A 65 5.37 1.38 4.47
N SER A 66 4.74 1.71 3.34
CA SER A 66 4.95 2.99 2.66
C SER A 66 3.67 3.71 2.28
N GLY A 67 3.66 5.04 2.35
CA GLY A 67 2.59 5.82 1.72
C GLY A 67 2.68 5.74 0.20
N THR A 68 3.85 6.10 -0.35
CA THR A 68 4.12 6.04 -1.80
C THR A 68 5.49 5.45 -2.13
N ASN A 69 5.56 4.78 -3.28
CA ASN A 69 6.79 4.29 -3.93
C ASN A 69 6.90 4.93 -5.32
N GLU A 70 8.03 5.59 -5.59
CA GLU A 70 8.25 6.39 -6.80
C GLU A 70 9.67 6.18 -7.37
N ASN A 71 9.84 6.40 -8.67
CA ASN A 71 11.12 6.43 -9.37
C ASN A 71 12.03 5.23 -9.09
N SER A 72 11.61 4.05 -9.59
CA SER A 72 12.35 2.79 -9.48
C SER A 72 12.64 2.34 -8.05
N SER A 73 11.83 2.78 -7.09
CA SER A 73 11.93 2.35 -5.70
C SER A 73 11.45 0.90 -5.52
N ARG A 74 11.83 0.27 -4.40
CA ARG A 74 11.55 -1.14 -4.12
C ARG A 74 10.96 -1.36 -2.73
N ILE A 75 10.00 -2.27 -2.65
CA ILE A 75 9.65 -3.01 -1.43
C ILE A 75 9.88 -4.49 -1.71
N GLU A 76 10.69 -5.13 -0.89
CA GLU A 76 11.07 -6.52 -1.12
C GLU A 76 11.19 -7.31 0.18
N ASN A 77 10.75 -8.57 0.15
CA ASN A 77 10.81 -9.51 1.28
C ASN A 77 10.22 -8.91 2.57
N SER A 78 9.15 -8.13 2.46
CA SER A 78 8.66 -7.29 3.56
C SER A 78 7.17 -7.49 3.78
N TYR A 79 6.67 -7.18 4.98
CA TYR A 79 5.27 -7.42 5.28
C TYR A 79 4.63 -6.43 6.24
N ALA A 80 3.31 -6.29 6.13
CA ALA A 80 2.52 -5.46 7.03
C ALA A 80 1.34 -6.22 7.63
N THR A 81 1.10 -6.01 8.92
CA THR A 81 0.01 -6.66 9.67
C THR A 81 -0.87 -5.65 10.42
N GLY A 82 -0.39 -4.42 10.60
CA GLY A 82 -1.17 -3.34 11.21
C GLY A 82 -2.31 -2.88 10.30
N ALA A 83 -3.41 -2.42 10.91
CA ALA A 83 -4.56 -1.92 10.16
C ALA A 83 -4.23 -0.61 9.43
N VAL A 84 -4.73 -0.45 8.21
CA VAL A 84 -4.53 0.73 7.36
C VAL A 84 -5.87 1.40 7.10
N GLN A 85 -5.95 2.71 7.30
CA GLN A 85 -7.15 3.49 7.03
C GLN A 85 -6.85 4.80 6.29
N THR A 86 -7.70 5.13 5.32
CA THR A 86 -7.82 6.49 4.76
C THR A 86 -9.17 7.10 5.08
N GLN A 87 -9.22 8.39 5.41
CA GLN A 87 -10.46 9.07 5.85
C GLN A 87 -11.07 10.05 4.85
N ALA A 88 -10.37 10.40 3.77
CA ALA A 88 -10.84 11.42 2.84
C ALA A 88 -11.85 10.94 1.80
N GLN A 89 -12.90 11.73 1.64
CA GLN A 89 -14.01 11.52 0.72
C GLN A 89 -13.72 12.02 -0.71
N GLY A 90 -12.45 12.08 -1.12
CA GLY A 90 -12.02 12.65 -2.40
C GLY A 90 -11.38 11.64 -3.35
N TYR A 91 -11.27 12.01 -4.63
CA TYR A 91 -10.73 11.17 -5.72
C TYR A 91 -9.22 10.82 -5.61
N ASN A 92 -8.54 11.22 -4.53
CA ASN A 92 -7.10 11.00 -4.33
C ASN A 92 -6.80 10.20 -3.05
N SER A 93 -7.76 9.41 -2.56
CA SER A 93 -7.60 8.60 -1.35
C SER A 93 -7.30 7.12 -1.70
N ASN A 94 -6.07 6.68 -1.48
CA ASN A 94 -5.62 5.32 -1.82
C ASN A 94 -5.12 4.58 -0.58
N ALA A 95 -5.70 3.42 -0.31
CA ALA A 95 -5.31 2.58 0.81
C ALA A 95 -4.84 1.22 0.31
N GLY A 96 -3.67 0.78 0.79
CA GLY A 96 -3.22 -0.59 0.59
C GLY A 96 -2.59 -1.16 1.86
N GLY A 97 -2.74 -2.46 2.09
CA GLY A 97 -2.19 -3.07 3.30
C GLY A 97 -0.67 -2.96 3.40
N LEU A 98 0.05 -2.96 2.27
CA LEU A 98 1.50 -2.78 2.21
C LEU A 98 1.89 -1.37 1.77
N SER A 99 1.29 -0.85 0.69
CA SER A 99 1.55 0.50 0.17
C SER A 99 0.28 1.17 -0.34
N GLY A 100 0.19 2.49 -0.21
CA GLY A 100 -0.88 3.27 -0.84
C GLY A 100 -0.72 3.32 -2.36
N ILE A 101 0.46 3.74 -2.85
CA ILE A 101 0.78 3.87 -4.27
C ILE A 101 2.11 3.20 -4.61
N ASN A 102 2.18 2.65 -5.82
CA ASN A 102 3.39 2.19 -6.49
C ASN A 102 3.44 2.80 -7.90
N ASN A 103 4.46 3.62 -8.19
CA ASN A 103 4.54 4.44 -9.40
C ASN A 103 5.96 4.46 -10.02
N SER A 104 6.03 4.77 -11.32
CA SER A 104 7.26 5.09 -12.04
C SER A 104 8.30 3.96 -11.98
N ASN A 105 7.94 2.79 -12.51
CA ASN A 105 8.79 1.59 -12.56
C ASN A 105 9.21 1.06 -11.17
N SER A 106 8.45 1.38 -10.13
CA SER A 106 8.70 0.85 -8.79
C SER A 106 8.24 -0.61 -8.68
N VAL A 107 8.80 -1.34 -7.73
CA VAL A 107 8.58 -2.79 -7.59
C VAL A 107 8.19 -3.16 -6.17
N ILE A 108 7.09 -3.91 -6.04
CA ILE A 108 6.74 -4.65 -4.83
C ILE A 108 6.96 -6.14 -5.13
N LYS A 109 7.82 -6.80 -4.36
CA LYS A 109 8.22 -8.18 -4.61
C LYS A 109 8.26 -9.02 -3.33
N ASN A 110 7.84 -10.28 -3.40
CA ASN A 110 7.96 -11.25 -2.30
C ASN A 110 7.42 -10.70 -0.97
N SER A 111 6.31 -9.97 -1.01
CA SER A 111 5.83 -9.18 0.12
C SER A 111 4.35 -9.43 0.39
N TYR A 112 3.88 -9.18 1.61
CA TYR A 112 2.50 -9.50 1.94
C TYR A 112 1.85 -8.58 2.96
N ALA A 113 0.52 -8.51 2.91
CA ALA A 113 -0.29 -7.76 3.85
C ALA A 113 -1.39 -8.63 4.48
N THR A 114 -1.51 -8.55 5.80
CA THR A 114 -2.53 -9.27 6.60
C THR A 114 -3.40 -8.32 7.42
N GLY A 115 -3.00 -7.05 7.57
CA GLY A 115 -3.78 -6.04 8.29
C GLY A 115 -5.05 -5.65 7.53
N ALA A 116 -6.13 -5.37 8.27
CA ALA A 116 -7.36 -4.86 7.68
C ALA A 116 -7.13 -3.51 7.00
N VAL A 117 -7.74 -3.30 5.84
CA VAL A 117 -7.63 -2.08 5.03
C VAL A 117 -9.01 -1.45 4.89
N SER A 118 -9.14 -0.19 5.26
CA SER A 118 -10.36 0.59 5.06
C SER A 118 -10.09 1.89 4.32
N GLY A 119 -10.98 2.24 3.40
CA GLY A 119 -10.86 3.47 2.63
C GLY A 119 -12.13 3.76 1.84
N ILE A 120 -12.09 4.81 1.01
CA ILE A 120 -13.26 5.33 0.30
C ILE A 120 -13.12 5.19 -1.22
N ASN A 121 -12.01 5.64 -1.81
CA ASN A 121 -11.87 5.72 -3.27
C ASN A 121 -11.23 4.48 -3.90
N VAL A 122 -9.91 4.29 -3.72
CA VAL A 122 -9.16 3.17 -4.28
C VAL A 122 -8.55 2.34 -3.14
N VAL A 123 -9.03 1.11 -2.97
CA VAL A 123 -8.60 0.25 -1.86
C VAL A 123 -8.19 -1.11 -2.35
N GLY A 124 -6.98 -1.55 -2.00
CA GLY A 124 -6.49 -2.90 -2.26
C GLY A 124 -6.00 -3.58 -0.99
N GLY A 125 -6.12 -4.91 -0.92
CA GLY A 125 -5.61 -5.66 0.22
C GLY A 125 -4.09 -5.54 0.39
N LEU A 126 -3.33 -5.50 -0.71
CA LEU A 126 -1.87 -5.28 -0.71
C LEU A 126 -1.52 -3.85 -1.08
N LEU A 127 -2.08 -3.34 -2.18
CA LEU A 127 -1.69 -2.08 -2.80
C LEU A 127 -2.92 -1.28 -3.21
N GLY A 128 -2.98 0.01 -2.87
CA GLY A 128 -4.05 0.88 -3.36
C GLY A 128 -3.99 1.00 -4.88
N GLN A 129 -2.93 1.61 -5.42
CA GLN A 129 -2.79 1.83 -6.86
C GLN A 129 -1.42 1.44 -7.40
N ASN A 130 -1.42 0.71 -8.51
CA ASN A 130 -0.22 0.32 -9.26
C ASN A 130 -0.16 1.02 -10.63
N TYR A 131 0.67 2.04 -10.79
CA TYR A 131 0.79 2.82 -12.03
C TYR A 131 2.13 2.57 -12.71
N SER A 132 2.12 1.97 -13.91
CA SER A 132 3.33 1.66 -14.70
C SER A 132 4.45 1.03 -13.86
N SER A 133 4.08 0.07 -13.02
CA SER A 133 4.93 -0.50 -11.96
C SER A 133 4.62 -1.99 -11.76
N THR A 134 5.46 -2.71 -11.01
CA THR A 134 5.36 -4.19 -10.90
C THR A 134 5.00 -4.63 -9.48
N VAL A 135 4.06 -5.57 -9.38
CA VAL A 135 3.80 -6.38 -8.19
C VAL A 135 4.10 -7.85 -8.53
N GLU A 136 4.98 -8.49 -7.77
CA GLU A 136 5.45 -9.85 -8.06
C GLU A 136 5.48 -10.71 -6.79
N ASN A 137 5.06 -11.98 -6.89
CA ASN A 137 5.14 -12.97 -5.81
C ASN A 137 4.61 -12.46 -4.46
N SER A 138 3.51 -11.71 -4.48
CA SER A 138 3.02 -10.99 -3.30
C SER A 138 1.56 -11.34 -3.01
N TYR A 139 1.11 -11.19 -1.76
CA TYR A 139 -0.25 -11.58 -1.42
C TYR A 139 -0.91 -10.75 -0.33
N ALA A 140 -2.25 -10.78 -0.34
CA ALA A 140 -3.08 -10.12 0.66
C ALA A 140 -4.09 -11.08 1.31
N THR A 141 -4.29 -10.92 2.62
CA THR A 141 -5.30 -11.67 3.38
C THR A 141 -6.13 -10.79 4.31
N GLY A 142 -5.73 -9.53 4.53
CA GLY A 142 -6.48 -8.61 5.39
C GLY A 142 -7.84 -8.23 4.82
N GLN A 143 -8.84 -8.06 5.69
CA GLN A 143 -10.18 -7.64 5.29
C GLN A 143 -10.12 -6.29 4.59
N VAL A 144 -10.79 -6.18 3.43
CA VAL A 144 -10.91 -4.93 2.68
C VAL A 144 -12.33 -4.38 2.88
N THR A 145 -12.43 -3.26 3.59
CA THR A 145 -13.72 -2.66 3.97
C THR A 145 -13.93 -1.31 3.31
N ARG A 146 -15.16 -1.10 2.84
CA ARG A 146 -15.65 0.20 2.36
C ARG A 146 -16.10 1.06 3.53
N THR A 147 -15.47 2.22 3.68
CA THR A 147 -15.96 3.28 4.56
C THR A 147 -16.77 4.20 3.67
N SER A 148 -18.10 4.19 3.79
CA SER A 148 -19.12 5.03 3.11
C SER A 148 -18.64 6.04 2.04
N GLY A 149 -19.21 5.99 0.84
CA GLY A 149 -18.99 6.93 -0.27
C GLY A 149 -19.26 6.28 -1.63
N SER A 150 -19.32 7.06 -2.72
CA SER A 150 -19.39 6.52 -4.09
C SER A 150 -18.04 5.91 -4.47
N ALA A 151 -17.85 4.65 -4.05
CA ALA A 151 -16.68 3.85 -4.35
C ALA A 151 -16.49 3.68 -5.86
N ILE A 152 -15.28 3.90 -6.36
CA ILE A 152 -14.95 3.61 -7.76
C ILE A 152 -14.19 2.28 -7.89
N THR A 153 -13.34 1.89 -6.92
CA THR A 153 -12.45 0.74 -7.15
C THR A 153 -11.94 0.00 -5.90
N PHE A 154 -12.28 -1.29 -5.77
CA PHE A 154 -11.87 -2.14 -4.63
C PHE A 154 -11.41 -3.51 -5.12
N GLY A 155 -10.21 -3.93 -4.72
CA GLY A 155 -9.66 -5.23 -5.10
C GLY A 155 -9.09 -5.98 -3.91
N GLY A 156 -9.15 -7.31 -3.96
CA GLY A 156 -8.59 -8.17 -2.93
C GLY A 156 -7.08 -8.08 -2.82
N LEU A 157 -6.38 -7.82 -3.93
CA LEU A 157 -4.94 -7.61 -4.00
C LEU A 157 -4.59 -6.15 -4.28
N VAL A 158 -5.07 -5.60 -5.40
CA VAL A 158 -4.78 -4.22 -5.83
C VAL A 158 -6.08 -3.47 -6.06
N GLY A 159 -6.20 -2.23 -5.57
CA GLY A 159 -7.38 -1.41 -5.84
C GLY A 159 -7.48 -1.08 -7.32
N TRP A 160 -6.53 -0.30 -7.84
CA TRP A 160 -6.44 0.07 -9.25
C TRP A 160 -5.14 -0.39 -9.89
N TYR A 161 -5.26 -0.85 -11.15
CA TYR A 161 -4.17 -1.44 -11.90
C TYR A 161 -3.95 -0.76 -13.25
N GLY A 162 -2.69 -0.41 -13.52
CA GLY A 162 -2.19 0.05 -14.81
C GLY A 162 -0.71 -0.29 -14.99
N GLY A 163 -0.28 -1.45 -14.51
CA GLY A 163 1.13 -1.89 -14.51
C GLY A 163 1.26 -3.37 -14.83
N THR A 164 2.04 -4.11 -14.04
CA THR A 164 2.18 -5.57 -14.13
C THR A 164 1.94 -6.22 -12.77
N ILE A 165 1.13 -7.27 -12.72
CA ILE A 165 0.98 -8.15 -11.56
C ILE A 165 1.35 -9.57 -12.00
N LYS A 166 2.26 -10.23 -11.27
CA LYS A 166 2.73 -11.58 -11.58
C LYS A 166 2.75 -12.44 -10.33
N ASN A 167 2.34 -13.71 -10.44
CA ASN A 167 2.43 -14.71 -9.38
C ASN A 167 1.91 -14.22 -8.01
N SER A 168 0.90 -13.37 -8.02
CA SER A 168 0.41 -12.69 -6.82
C SER A 168 -1.07 -13.04 -6.62
N TYR A 169 -1.48 -13.21 -5.38
CA TYR A 169 -2.78 -13.77 -5.05
C TYR A 169 -3.39 -13.11 -3.82
N TRP A 170 -4.69 -13.32 -3.61
CA TRP A 170 -5.38 -12.87 -2.41
C TRP A 170 -6.28 -13.98 -1.90
N ASN A 171 -6.56 -13.97 -0.60
CA ASN A 171 -7.57 -14.85 -0.04
C ASN A 171 -8.94 -14.16 -0.14
N SER A 172 -9.78 -14.61 -1.08
CA SER A 172 -11.09 -14.00 -1.34
C SER A 172 -12.04 -14.06 -0.14
N ALA A 173 -11.93 -15.09 0.70
CA ALA A 173 -12.75 -15.25 1.89
C ALA A 173 -12.37 -14.24 2.98
N THR A 174 -11.07 -14.06 3.25
CA THR A 174 -10.62 -13.17 4.33
C THR A 174 -10.58 -11.70 3.92
N THR A 175 -10.26 -11.40 2.65
CA THR A 175 -10.35 -10.02 2.14
C THR A 175 -11.79 -9.57 1.95
N GLY A 176 -12.72 -10.52 1.77
CA GLY A 176 -14.11 -10.25 1.39
C GLY A 176 -14.28 -9.76 -0.04
N GLN A 177 -13.27 -9.94 -0.91
CA GLN A 177 -13.27 -9.49 -2.30
C GLN A 177 -13.26 -10.66 -3.27
N THR A 178 -14.20 -10.67 -4.21
CA THR A 178 -14.30 -11.70 -5.26
C THR A 178 -13.32 -11.48 -6.41
N GLN A 179 -12.79 -10.25 -6.56
CA GLN A 179 -11.84 -9.87 -7.61
C GLN A 179 -10.48 -9.49 -7.04
N ALA A 180 -9.41 -9.82 -7.77
CA ALA A 180 -8.04 -9.45 -7.43
C ALA A 180 -7.83 -7.94 -7.50
N VAL A 181 -8.35 -7.37 -8.58
CA VAL A 181 -8.19 -6.00 -9.02
C VAL A 181 -9.57 -5.37 -9.12
N GLY A 182 -9.72 -4.14 -8.63
CA GLY A 182 -11.03 -3.47 -8.63
C GLY A 182 -11.41 -2.79 -9.95
N ASP A 183 -10.47 -2.48 -10.84
CA ASP A 183 -10.70 -1.93 -12.19
C ASP A 183 -9.75 -2.58 -13.21
N ASN A 184 -10.33 -3.13 -14.28
CA ASN A 184 -9.69 -4.13 -15.14
C ASN A 184 -9.16 -3.52 -16.44
N SER A 185 -8.25 -2.55 -16.35
CA SER A 185 -7.66 -1.91 -17.55
C SER A 185 -6.39 -2.59 -18.09
N GLY A 186 -5.98 -3.75 -17.57
CA GLY A 186 -4.82 -4.47 -18.10
C GLY A 186 -4.86 -5.98 -17.88
N ASN A 187 -4.01 -6.69 -18.63
CA ASN A 187 -3.86 -8.14 -18.54
C ASN A 187 -3.32 -8.57 -17.16
N LEU A 188 -4.03 -9.46 -16.46
CA LEU A 188 -3.44 -10.33 -15.45
C LEU A 188 -2.73 -11.48 -16.16
N THR A 189 -1.45 -11.70 -15.88
CA THR A 189 -0.67 -12.88 -16.34
C THR A 189 0.06 -13.53 -15.19
#